data_AF-A0A1Q3MHZ7-F1
#
_entry.id   AF-A0A1Q3MHZ7-F1
#
_cell.length_a   1.000
_cell.length_b   1.000
_cell.length_c   1.000
_cell.angle_alpha   90.00
_cell.angle_beta   90.00
_cell.angle_gamma   90.00
#
_symmetry.space_group_name_H-M   'P 1'
#
loop_
_entity.id
_entity.type
_entity.pdbx_description
1 polymer ?
#
loop_
_entity_poly.entity_id
_entity_poly.type
_entity_poly.pdbx_seq_one_letter_code
_entity_poly.pdbx_strand_id
1 'polypeptide(L)'
;MLAEMPQTKPAGARPPHDGLPPVLVTFSPEPDDRDRDMLVYLRDNVRSLLSKVTEVTIDQVRQYVELISLRRRWVEAEMMVEDMMDSLPAAPLGIEEDPYDLMALGKMQRNFRKEKFEELLRMLDQAQAKLEDRFWEQMWAPRPSS
;
A
#
# COMPACT_ATOMS: atom_id res chain seq x y z
N MET A 1 30.69 -1.11 -51.66
CA MET A 1 30.26 0.01 -50.79
C MET A 1 28.96 -0.41 -50.13
N LEU A 2 29.01 -0.77 -48.86
CA LEU A 2 27.84 -0.96 -48.00
C LEU A 2 28.18 -0.20 -46.71
N ALA A 3 27.48 0.90 -46.47
CA ALA A 3 27.70 1.75 -45.30
C ALA A 3 27.03 1.10 -44.09
N GLU A 4 27.83 0.88 -43.06
CA GLU A 4 27.40 0.46 -41.72
C GLU A 4 26.52 1.56 -41.10
N MET A 5 25.34 1.19 -40.60
CA MET A 5 24.57 2.06 -39.70
C MET A 5 24.76 1.58 -38.26
N PRO A 6 25.26 2.44 -37.35
CA PRO A 6 25.42 2.08 -35.95
C PRO A 6 24.05 1.99 -35.24
N GLN A 7 23.77 0.84 -34.64
CA GLN A 7 22.71 0.71 -33.64
C GLN A 7 23.02 1.62 -32.44
N THR A 8 22.27 2.72 -32.33
CA THR A 8 22.27 3.58 -31.16
C THR A 8 21.74 2.80 -29.96
N LYS A 9 22.64 2.47 -29.02
CA LYS A 9 22.30 1.96 -27.69
C LYS A 9 21.31 2.91 -26.99
N PRO A 10 20.26 2.43 -26.31
CA PRO A 10 19.50 3.28 -25.41
C PRO A 10 20.42 3.74 -24.25
N ALA A 11 20.58 5.05 -24.12
CA ALA A 11 21.22 5.68 -22.99
C ALA A 11 20.37 5.43 -21.73
N GLY A 12 20.98 4.89 -20.67
CA GLY A 12 20.29 4.69 -19.39
C GLY A 12 20.84 3.58 -18.49
N ALA A 13 21.86 2.82 -18.89
CA ALA A 13 22.51 1.88 -17.99
C ALA A 13 23.39 2.64 -16.98
N ARG A 14 22.97 2.72 -15.71
CA ARG A 14 23.90 3.01 -14.62
C ARG A 14 24.98 1.90 -14.62
N PRO A 15 26.27 2.24 -14.52
CA PRO A 15 27.30 1.22 -14.39
C PRO A 15 27.06 0.38 -13.12
N PRO A 16 27.31 -0.93 -13.17
CA PRO A 16 27.09 -1.82 -12.03
C PRO A 16 28.06 -1.46 -10.90
N HIS A 17 27.53 -1.08 -9.74
CA HIS A 17 28.29 -1.12 -8.49
C HIS A 17 28.26 -2.55 -7.96
N ASP A 18 29.44 -3.11 -7.76
CA ASP A 18 29.73 -4.30 -6.95
C ASP A 18 28.98 -5.60 -7.30
N GLY A 19 29.47 -6.31 -8.33
CA GLY A 19 29.40 -7.78 -8.41
C GLY A 19 28.03 -8.45 -8.59
N LEU A 20 26.94 -7.70 -8.68
CA LEU A 20 25.59 -8.24 -8.92
C LEU A 20 25.27 -8.24 -10.43
N PRO A 21 24.61 -9.29 -10.95
CA PRO A 21 24.23 -9.35 -12.36
C PRO A 21 23.31 -8.17 -12.71
N PRO A 22 23.44 -7.60 -13.91
CA PRO A 22 22.65 -6.44 -14.32
C PRO A 22 21.16 -6.77 -14.20
N VAL A 23 20.44 -5.98 -13.40
CA VAL A 23 18.99 -6.05 -13.33
C VAL A 23 18.45 -5.58 -14.67
N LEU A 24 18.15 -6.54 -15.54
CA LEU A 24 17.33 -6.34 -16.73
C LEU A 24 15.94 -5.91 -16.25
N VAL A 25 15.70 -4.61 -16.14
CA VAL A 25 14.35 -4.07 -15.99
C VAL A 25 13.71 -4.15 -17.36
N THR A 26 13.18 -5.32 -17.71
CA THR A 26 12.31 -5.47 -18.87
C THR A 26 10.98 -4.84 -18.52
N PHE A 27 10.76 -3.60 -18.98
CA PHE A 27 9.42 -3.04 -19.06
C PHE A 27 8.64 -3.82 -20.12
N SER A 28 7.96 -4.89 -19.68
CA SER A 28 6.95 -5.54 -20.51
C SER A 28 5.68 -4.68 -20.45
N PRO A 29 5.08 -4.29 -21.58
CA PRO A 29 3.86 -3.46 -21.62
C PRO A 29 2.58 -4.29 -21.47
N GLU A 30 2.69 -5.57 -21.08
CA GLU A 30 1.53 -6.35 -20.69
C GLU A 30 1.09 -5.88 -19.30
N PRO A 31 -0.19 -5.51 -19.10
CA PRO A 31 -0.72 -5.21 -17.79
C PRO A 31 -0.58 -6.49 -16.96
N ASP A 32 0.48 -6.54 -16.16
CA ASP A 32 0.77 -7.64 -15.26
C ASP A 32 -0.41 -7.69 -14.29
N ASP A 33 -1.09 -8.83 -14.18
CA ASP A 33 -2.13 -9.14 -13.17
C ASP A 33 -1.62 -9.00 -11.71
N ARG A 34 -0.41 -8.44 -11.53
CA ARG A 34 0.22 -7.99 -10.29
C ARG A 34 -0.35 -6.68 -9.76
N ASP A 35 -1.13 -5.95 -10.56
CA ASP A 35 -2.06 -4.92 -10.06
C ASP A 35 -3.30 -5.57 -9.42
N ARG A 36 -3.08 -6.54 -8.52
CA ARG A 36 -4.12 -6.90 -7.55
C ARG A 36 -4.47 -5.60 -6.84
N ASP A 37 -5.74 -5.20 -6.93
CA ASP A 37 -6.27 -3.99 -6.31
C ASP A 37 -5.62 -3.80 -4.93
N MET A 38 -4.72 -2.81 -4.83
CA MET A 38 -3.88 -2.59 -3.65
C MET A 38 -4.74 -2.45 -2.40
N LEU A 39 -5.96 -1.91 -2.55
CA LEU A 39 -6.93 -1.80 -1.47
C LEU A 39 -7.40 -3.18 -0.98
N VAL A 40 -7.66 -4.12 -1.89
CA VAL A 40 -8.02 -5.50 -1.54
C VAL A 40 -6.87 -6.18 -0.80
N TYR A 41 -5.66 -6.03 -1.32
CA TYR A 41 -4.47 -6.59 -0.68
C TYR A 41 -4.25 -6.03 0.74
N LEU A 42 -4.32 -4.71 0.91
CA LEU A 42 -4.20 -4.07 2.22
C LEU A 42 -5.31 -4.51 3.17
N ARG A 43 -6.55 -4.59 2.69
CA ARG A 43 -7.69 -5.05 3.48
C ARG A 43 -7.48 -6.47 4.01
N ASP A 44 -7.05 -7.39 3.16
CA ASP A 44 -6.84 -8.77 3.56
C ASP A 44 -5.65 -8.91 4.53
N ASN A 45 -4.61 -8.09 4.34
CA ASN A 45 -3.48 -8.01 5.26
C ASN A 45 -3.89 -7.49 6.64
N VAL A 46 -4.63 -6.37 6.68
CA VAL A 46 -5.18 -5.81 7.92
C VAL A 46 -6.08 -6.83 8.61
N ARG A 47 -7.01 -7.46 7.90
CA ARG A 47 -7.88 -8.50 8.47
C ARG A 47 -7.09 -9.67 9.08
N SER A 48 -6.05 -10.14 8.38
CA SER A 48 -5.19 -11.22 8.88
C SER A 48 -4.38 -10.82 10.13
N LEU A 49 -3.94 -9.56 10.21
CA LEU A 49 -3.29 -9.04 11.42
C LEU A 49 -4.29 -8.99 12.58
N LEU A 50 -5.47 -8.44 12.33
CA LEU A 50 -6.52 -8.24 13.33
C LEU A 50 -7.09 -9.55 13.87
N SER A 51 -7.16 -10.61 13.06
CA SER A 51 -7.62 -11.91 13.54
C SER A 51 -6.71 -12.51 14.61
N LYS A 52 -5.44 -12.08 14.68
CA LYS A 52 -4.46 -12.58 15.65
C LYS A 52 -4.35 -11.71 16.89
N VAL A 53 -4.82 -10.45 16.84
CA VAL A 53 -4.72 -9.46 17.94
C VAL A 53 -5.31 -9.97 19.26
N THR A 54 -6.38 -10.76 19.21
CA THR A 54 -7.03 -11.33 20.41
C THR A 54 -6.22 -12.46 21.05
N GLU A 55 -5.28 -13.06 20.34
CA GLU A 55 -4.47 -14.20 20.81
C GLU A 55 -3.08 -13.77 21.30
N VAL A 56 -2.75 -12.48 21.17
CA VAL A 56 -1.44 -11.92 21.53
C VAL A 56 -1.19 -12.02 23.04
N THR A 57 -0.02 -12.53 23.41
CA THR A 57 0.48 -12.54 24.80
C THR A 57 1.15 -11.21 25.15
N ILE A 58 1.33 -10.91 26.45
CA ILE A 58 1.98 -9.66 26.93
C ILE A 58 3.33 -9.43 26.25
N ASP A 59 4.16 -10.46 26.16
CA ASP A 59 5.50 -10.37 25.56
C ASP A 59 5.47 -10.04 24.06
N GLN A 60 4.36 -10.32 23.39
CA GLN A 60 4.14 -10.09 21.98
C GLN A 60 3.47 -8.74 21.69
N VAL A 61 2.89 -8.06 22.69
CA VAL A 61 2.15 -6.79 22.51
C VAL A 61 3.00 -5.77 21.77
N ARG A 62 4.25 -5.58 22.19
CA ARG A 62 5.15 -4.61 21.55
C ARG A 62 5.34 -4.89 20.06
N GLN A 63 5.55 -6.15 19.70
CA GLN A 63 5.74 -6.56 18.30
C GLN A 63 4.48 -6.28 17.48
N TYR A 64 3.30 -6.57 18.03
CA TYR A 64 2.04 -6.31 17.35
C TYR A 64 1.72 -4.82 17.22
N VAL A 65 2.04 -4.00 18.21
CA VAL A 65 1.93 -2.53 18.12
C VAL A 65 2.84 -1.98 17.01
N GLU A 66 4.09 -2.46 16.93
CA GLU A 66 5.02 -2.09 15.86
C GLU A 66 4.50 -2.52 14.48
N LEU A 67 3.93 -3.73 14.36
CA LEU A 67 3.30 -4.21 13.12
C LEU A 67 2.08 -3.38 12.71
N ILE A 68 1.21 -3.03 13.66
CA ILE A 68 0.04 -2.16 13.40
C ILE A 68 0.50 -0.78 12.91
N SER A 69 1.50 -0.18 13.57
CA SER A 69 2.09 1.10 13.14
C SER A 69 2.69 1.03 11.74
N LEU A 70 3.37 -0.06 11.39
CA LEU A 70 3.87 -0.28 10.03
C LEU A 70 2.74 -0.36 9.01
N ARG A 71 1.65 -1.08 9.31
CA ARG A 71 0.49 -1.18 8.42
C ARG A 71 -0.25 0.13 8.26
N ARG A 72 -0.39 0.90 9.34
CA ARG A 72 -0.99 2.25 9.32
C ARG A 72 -0.24 3.16 8.35
N ARG A 73 1.10 3.21 8.44
CA ARG A 73 1.94 3.99 7.53
C ARG A 73 1.79 3.58 6.07
N TRP A 74 1.58 2.30 5.80
CA TRP A 74 1.34 1.83 4.43
C TRP A 74 -0.01 2.32 3.90
N VAL A 75 -1.08 2.17 4.68
CA VAL A 75 -2.41 2.68 4.30
C VAL A 75 -2.37 4.20 4.08
N GLU A 76 -1.68 4.96 4.93
CA GLU A 76 -1.48 6.41 4.76
C GLU A 76 -0.73 6.76 3.48
N ALA A 77 0.31 5.97 3.12
CA ALA A 77 1.07 6.18 1.89
C ALA A 77 0.20 5.97 0.64
N GLU A 78 -0.62 4.91 0.61
CA GLU A 78 -1.54 4.68 -0.52
C GLU A 78 -2.60 5.77 -0.62
N MET A 79 -3.14 6.24 0.52
CA MET A 79 -4.09 7.35 0.55
C MET A 79 -3.46 8.65 0.01
N MET A 80 -2.19 8.91 0.33
CA MET A 80 -1.44 10.05 -0.23
C MET A 80 -1.23 9.90 -1.74
N VAL A 81 -1.01 8.68 -2.25
CA VAL A 81 -0.91 8.42 -3.70
C VAL A 81 -2.25 8.73 -4.38
N GLU A 82 -3.37 8.29 -3.81
CA GLU A 82 -4.71 8.62 -4.34
C GLU A 82 -4.95 10.14 -4.35
N ASP A 83 -4.60 10.86 -3.28
CA ASP A 83 -4.75 12.31 -3.21
C ASP A 83 -3.80 13.03 -4.21
N MET A 84 -2.60 12.51 -4.46
CA MET A 84 -1.69 13.07 -5.47
C MET A 84 -2.23 12.89 -6.89
N MET A 85 -2.92 11.78 -7.18
CA MET A 85 -3.59 11.54 -8.46
C MET A 85 -4.76 12.51 -8.72
N ASP A 86 -5.23 13.25 -7.71
CA ASP A 86 -6.19 14.36 -7.87
C ASP A 86 -5.52 15.67 -8.31
N SER A 87 -4.23 15.85 -8.01
CA SER A 87 -3.50 17.07 -8.34
C SER A 87 -2.94 17.09 -9.77
N LEU A 88 -2.93 15.94 -10.44
CA LEU A 88 -2.43 15.82 -11.80
C LEU A 88 -3.47 16.38 -12.78
N PRO A 89 -3.08 17.27 -13.72
CA PRO A 89 -3.98 17.75 -14.75
C PRO A 89 -4.49 16.54 -15.54
N ALA A 90 -5.80 16.51 -15.80
CA ALA A 90 -6.41 15.46 -16.60
C ALA A 90 -5.62 15.33 -17.92
N ALA A 91 -5.19 14.11 -18.25
CA ALA A 91 -4.55 13.86 -19.53
C ALA A 91 -5.49 14.33 -20.64
N PRO A 92 -4.98 14.95 -21.73
CA PRO A 92 -5.81 15.33 -22.86
C PRO A 92 -6.38 14.05 -23.48
N LEU A 93 -7.60 13.68 -23.09
CA LEU A 93 -8.32 12.57 -23.67
C LEU A 93 -8.78 12.99 -25.06
N GLY A 94 -8.16 12.43 -26.10
CA GLY A 94 -8.62 12.58 -27.49
C GLY A 94 -9.86 11.73 -27.80
N ILE A 95 -10.82 11.67 -26.88
CA ILE A 95 -11.97 10.75 -26.94
C ILE A 95 -13.25 11.57 -27.16
N GLU A 96 -14.03 11.19 -28.18
CA GLU A 96 -15.35 11.76 -28.55
C GLU A 96 -16.51 11.29 -27.65
N GLU A 97 -16.22 10.75 -26.46
CA GLU A 97 -17.24 10.40 -25.45
C GLU A 97 -17.45 11.59 -24.52
N ASP A 98 -18.70 11.79 -24.07
CA ASP A 98 -19.09 12.94 -23.24
C ASP A 98 -18.17 13.03 -22.00
N PRO A 99 -17.24 14.00 -21.96
CA PRO A 99 -16.15 14.02 -20.99
C PRO A 99 -16.63 14.20 -19.55
N TYR A 100 -17.90 14.61 -19.37
CA TYR A 100 -18.53 14.80 -18.07
C TYR A 100 -18.83 13.47 -17.35
N ASP A 101 -19.24 12.42 -18.06
CA ASP A 101 -19.61 11.14 -17.45
C ASP A 101 -18.39 10.35 -16.97
N LEU A 102 -17.29 10.38 -17.73
CA LEU A 102 -16.03 9.73 -17.35
C LEU A 102 -15.36 10.41 -16.13
N MET A 103 -15.45 11.75 -16.05
CA MET A 103 -14.96 12.48 -14.88
C MET A 103 -15.81 12.22 -13.63
N ALA A 104 -17.13 12.08 -13.78
CA ALA A 104 -18.03 11.78 -12.66
C ALA A 104 -17.80 10.36 -12.12
N LEU A 105 -17.65 9.37 -13.01
CA LEU A 105 -17.37 7.98 -12.63
C LEU A 105 -16.01 7.86 -11.91
N GLY A 106 -14.98 8.54 -12.41
CA GLY A 106 -13.65 8.57 -11.79
C GLY A 106 -13.66 9.16 -10.39
N LYS A 107 -14.38 10.28 -10.18
CA LYS A 107 -14.54 10.88 -8.84
C LYS A 107 -15.29 9.96 -7.87
N MET A 108 -16.34 9.29 -8.34
CA MET A 108 -17.12 8.36 -7.51
C MET A 108 -16.28 7.16 -7.04
N GLN A 109 -15.50 6.56 -7.95
CA GLN A 109 -14.59 5.46 -7.59
C GLN A 109 -13.49 5.90 -6.61
N ARG A 110 -12.93 7.09 -6.78
CA ARG A 110 -11.90 7.64 -5.87
C ARG A 110 -12.44 7.89 -4.47
N ASN A 111 -13.61 8.53 -4.34
CA ASN A 111 -14.25 8.74 -3.05
C ASN A 111 -14.49 7.41 -2.32
N PHE A 112 -14.98 6.40 -3.05
CA PHE A 112 -15.16 5.06 -2.49
C PHE A 112 -13.84 4.46 -1.98
N ARG A 113 -12.74 4.58 -2.75
CA ARG A 113 -11.43 4.06 -2.31
C ARG A 113 -10.90 4.81 -1.09
N LYS A 114 -11.06 6.13 -1.03
CA LYS A 114 -10.70 6.96 0.12
C LYS A 114 -11.44 6.53 1.39
N GLU A 115 -12.76 6.39 1.32
CA GLU A 115 -13.57 5.88 2.44
C GLU A 115 -13.09 4.50 2.92
N LYS A 116 -12.64 3.64 1.99
CA LYS A 116 -12.11 2.32 2.34
C LYS A 116 -10.75 2.38 3.02
N PHE A 117 -9.86 3.29 2.62
CA PHE A 117 -8.60 3.51 3.33
C PHE A 117 -8.84 4.06 4.74
N GLU A 118 -9.75 5.01 4.89
CA GLU A 118 -10.17 5.53 6.21
C GLU A 118 -10.76 4.43 7.11
N GLU A 119 -11.57 3.53 6.55
CA GLU A 119 -12.09 2.35 7.26
C GLU A 119 -10.95 1.46 7.79
N LEU A 120 -9.92 1.20 6.98
CA LEU A 120 -8.75 0.42 7.38
C LEU A 120 -7.95 1.10 8.49
N LEU A 121 -7.74 2.42 8.41
CA LEU A 121 -7.06 3.18 9.47
C LEU A 121 -7.81 3.07 10.79
N ARG A 122 -9.14 3.26 10.78
CA ARG A 122 -9.97 3.12 11.97
C ARG A 122 -9.89 1.73 12.58
N MET A 123 -9.87 0.68 11.75
CA MET A 123 -9.74 -0.70 12.22
C MET A 123 -8.38 -0.95 12.89
N LEU A 124 -7.30 -0.37 12.37
CA LEU A 124 -5.96 -0.45 12.96
C LEU A 124 -5.89 0.31 14.30
N ASP A 125 -6.46 1.51 14.38
CA ASP A 125 -6.49 2.29 15.61
C ASP A 125 -7.26 1.56 16.74
N GLN A 126 -8.42 0.99 16.40
CA GLN A 126 -9.19 0.18 17.36
C GLN A 126 -8.42 -1.05 17.86
N ALA A 127 -7.60 -1.64 17.01
CA ALA A 127 -6.82 -2.81 17.38
C ALA A 127 -5.64 -2.47 18.27
N GLN A 128 -4.98 -1.33 18.00
CA GLN A 128 -3.93 -0.81 18.86
C GLN A 128 -4.49 -0.51 20.25
N ALA A 129 -5.62 0.20 20.34
CA ALA A 129 -6.28 0.49 21.61
C ALA A 129 -6.60 -0.79 22.40
N LYS A 130 -7.16 -1.82 21.73
CA LYS A 130 -7.43 -3.12 22.37
C LYS A 130 -6.18 -3.82 22.90
N LEU A 131 -5.05 -3.70 22.20
CA LEU A 131 -3.78 -4.28 22.67
C LEU A 131 -3.25 -3.53 23.89
N GLU A 132 -3.31 -2.20 23.87
CA GLU A 132 -2.87 -1.34 24.96
C GLU A 132 -3.74 -1.56 26.22
N ASP A 133 -5.06 -1.61 26.07
CA ASP A 133 -5.99 -1.89 27.17
C ASP A 133 -5.68 -3.25 27.82
N ARG A 134 -5.53 -4.30 27.00
CA ARG A 134 -5.19 -5.64 27.49
C ARG A 134 -3.82 -5.71 28.16
N PHE A 135 -2.85 -4.95 27.67
CA PHE A 135 -1.54 -4.85 28.29
C PHE A 135 -1.66 -4.26 29.70
N TRP A 136 -2.41 -3.17 29.85
CA TRP A 136 -2.65 -2.56 31.15
C TRP A 136 -3.42 -3.46 32.10
N GLU A 137 -4.47 -4.13 31.65
CA GLU A 137 -5.24 -5.08 32.46
C GLU A 137 -4.35 -6.19 33.03
N GLN A 138 -3.45 -6.75 32.22
CA GLN A 138 -2.61 -7.87 32.63
C GLN A 138 -1.41 -7.44 33.49
N MET A 139 -0.88 -6.24 33.29
CA MET A 139 0.21 -5.68 34.11
C MET A 139 -0.22 -5.33 35.53
N TRP A 140 -1.50 -4.94 35.70
CA TRP A 140 -2.05 -4.53 37.00
C TRP A 140 -3.00 -5.56 37.62
N ALA A 141 -3.16 -6.74 37.00
CA ALA A 141 -3.92 -7.83 37.58
C ALA A 141 -3.31 -8.24 38.95
N PRO A 142 -4.12 -8.36 40.01
CA PRO A 142 -3.63 -8.78 41.31
C PRO A 142 -2.99 -10.17 41.18
N ARG A 143 -1.74 -10.30 41.59
CA ARG A 143 -1.04 -11.59 41.53
C ARG A 143 -1.79 -12.58 42.42
N PRO A 144 -2.05 -13.81 41.94
CA PRO A 144 -2.68 -14.82 42.78
C PRO A 144 -1.77 -15.07 43.98
N SER A 145 -2.31 -14.83 45.18
CA SER A 145 -1.66 -15.16 46.44
C SER A 145 -1.46 -16.69 46.46
N SER A 146 -0.20 -17.12 46.35
CA SER A 146 0.21 -18.51 46.56
C SER A 146 0.19 -18.86 48.04
#